data_AF-A0A7Z0GKI3-F1
#
_entry.id   AF-A0A7Z0GKI3-F1
#
_cell.length_a   1.000
_cell.length_b   1.000
_cell.length_c   1.000
_cell.angle_alpha   90.00
_cell.angle_beta   90.00
_cell.angle_gamma   90.00
#
_symmetry.space_group_name_H-M   'P 1'
#
loop_
_entity.id
_entity.type
_entity.pdbx_description
1 polymer ?
#
loop_
_entity_poly.entity_id
_entity_poly.type
_entity_poly.pdbx_seq_one_letter_code
_entity_poly.pdbx_strand_id
1 'polypeptide(L)'
;MRLFVSLTPPDHVLKHLDGALDSVRTMTSPESGKGPPALRWVPDELRHITLAFYGEMPAGTVDELIAGLTLELATHPPLDLRLRGAGVFSSRTLWAGVQDQAPSTHSRRNGPLVDLMIACELAGRTAGSSLSRHERRRAHLTLARARGRVGADRRHRGGARHRGERGHRGETGHHRPAAPGAAVQLRQFAEALAVYEGPVWTAGEAHLMRSELGAGPGGGPQHRSLAVLPLTG
;
A
#
# COMPACT_ATOMS: atom_id res chain seq x y z
N MET A 1 -6.24 -11.32 12.95
CA MET A 1 -5.26 -11.54 11.88
C MET A 1 -5.42 -10.38 10.91
N ARG A 2 -4.34 -9.64 10.64
CA ARG A 2 -4.40 -8.53 9.69
C ARG A 2 -4.40 -9.07 8.25
N LEU A 3 -5.48 -8.84 7.50
CA LEU A 3 -5.66 -9.38 6.15
C LEU A 3 -5.79 -8.30 5.08
N PHE A 4 -5.35 -8.63 3.87
CA PHE A 4 -5.56 -7.86 2.66
C PHE A 4 -5.43 -8.76 1.43
N VAL A 5 -5.97 -8.34 0.29
CA VAL A 5 -5.78 -9.03 -0.98
C VAL A 5 -4.93 -8.16 -1.92
N SER A 6 -4.02 -8.78 -2.67
CA SER A 6 -3.06 -8.04 -3.50
C SER A 6 -2.69 -8.73 -4.80
N LEU A 7 -2.23 -7.93 -5.77
CA LEU A 7 -1.50 -8.38 -6.95
C LEU A 7 0.00 -8.13 -6.74
N THR A 8 0.84 -9.02 -7.28
CA THR A 8 2.30 -8.90 -7.25
C THR A 8 2.80 -8.68 -8.68
N PRO A 9 3.46 -7.55 -8.99
CA PRO A 9 4.12 -7.40 -10.27
C PRO A 9 5.25 -8.43 -10.44
N PRO A 10 5.44 -9.00 -11.63
CA PRO A 10 6.51 -9.96 -11.88
C PRO A 10 7.90 -9.30 -11.82
N ASP A 11 8.93 -10.12 -11.62
CA ASP A 11 10.33 -9.68 -11.44
C ASP A 11 10.81 -8.69 -12.51
N HIS A 12 10.45 -8.88 -13.77
CA HIS A 12 10.90 -8.00 -14.85
C HIS A 12 10.31 -6.58 -14.73
N VAL A 13 9.08 -6.45 -14.22
CA VAL A 13 8.45 -5.15 -13.93
C VAL A 13 9.13 -4.48 -12.74
N LEU A 14 9.41 -5.24 -11.67
CA LEU A 14 10.09 -4.72 -10.49
C LEU A 14 11.52 -4.28 -10.80
N LYS A 15 12.30 -5.10 -11.55
CA LYS A 15 13.66 -4.74 -12.00
C LYS A 15 13.69 -3.49 -12.86
N HIS A 16 12.72 -3.33 -13.77
CA HIS A 16 12.61 -2.11 -14.57
C HIS A 16 12.33 -0.88 -13.68
N LEU A 17 11.42 -1.02 -12.72
CA LEU A 17 11.13 0.02 -11.73
C LEU A 17 12.38 0.37 -10.91
N ASP A 18 13.17 -0.62 -10.47
CA ASP A 18 14.39 -0.38 -9.70
C ASP A 18 15.43 0.44 -10.47
N GLY A 19 15.61 0.21 -11.77
CA GLY A 19 16.48 1.06 -12.59
C GLY A 19 16.06 2.54 -12.58
N ALA A 20 14.75 2.80 -12.63
CA ALA A 20 14.21 4.16 -12.50
C ALA A 20 14.39 4.73 -11.08
N LEU A 21 14.15 3.92 -10.05
CA LEU A 21 14.34 4.33 -8.65
C LEU A 21 15.80 4.65 -8.34
N ASP A 22 16.75 3.87 -8.84
CA ASP A 22 18.17 4.07 -8.60
C ASP A 22 18.66 5.38 -9.22
N SER A 23 18.24 5.68 -10.44
CA SER A 23 18.51 6.98 -11.09
C SER A 23 18.07 8.16 -10.24
N VAL A 24 16.88 8.05 -9.63
CA VAL A 24 16.29 9.09 -8.79
C VAL A 24 16.97 9.19 -7.42
N ARG A 25 17.32 8.05 -6.81
CA ARG A 25 18.08 7.99 -5.54
C ARG A 25 19.46 8.63 -5.67
N THR A 26 20.14 8.44 -6.80
CA THR A 26 21.44 9.07 -7.06
C THR A 26 21.34 10.58 -7.26
N MET A 27 20.26 11.07 -7.89
CA MET A 27 20.08 12.51 -8.16
C MET A 27 19.87 13.38 -6.91
N THR A 28 19.30 12.83 -5.84
CA THR A 28 18.92 13.64 -4.66
C THR A 28 19.65 13.22 -3.37
N SER A 29 20.76 12.50 -3.49
CA SER A 29 21.57 12.14 -2.32
C SER A 29 22.10 13.42 -1.67
N PRO A 30 21.76 13.72 -0.40
CA PRO A 30 22.21 14.95 0.23
C PRO A 30 23.73 14.91 0.47
N GLU A 31 24.43 16.01 0.19
CA GLU A 31 25.85 16.25 0.47
C GLU A 31 26.24 16.25 1.96
N SER A 32 25.45 15.69 2.89
CA SER A 32 25.72 15.90 4.33
C SER A 32 25.35 14.73 5.21
N GLY A 33 26.39 13.99 5.62
CA GLY A 33 26.32 12.85 6.51
C GLY A 33 26.11 13.19 7.98
N LYS A 34 24.89 13.56 8.38
CA LYS A 34 24.46 13.46 9.80
C LYS A 34 23.01 12.98 9.93
N GLY A 35 22.85 11.68 10.11
CA GLY A 35 21.60 11.04 10.51
C GLY A 35 21.16 9.90 9.60
N PRO A 36 20.28 9.00 10.08
CA PRO A 36 19.75 7.93 9.26
C PRO A 36 18.85 8.48 8.14
N PRO A 37 18.72 7.77 7.00
CA PRO A 37 17.94 8.24 5.86
C PRO A 37 16.51 8.58 6.27
N ALA A 38 16.03 9.72 5.78
CA ALA A 38 14.71 10.26 6.11
C ALA A 38 13.55 9.39 5.59
N LEU A 39 13.84 8.53 4.61
CA LEU A 39 12.90 7.65 3.93
C LEU A 39 13.25 6.18 4.18
N ARG A 40 12.21 5.37 4.31
CA ARG A 40 12.28 3.91 4.31
C ARG A 40 11.73 3.41 2.98
N TRP A 41 12.59 2.87 2.15
CA TRP A 41 12.21 2.19 0.91
C TRP A 41 11.51 0.86 1.22
N VAL A 42 10.52 0.51 0.41
CA VAL A 42 9.85 -0.80 0.48
C VAL A 42 10.74 -1.82 -0.24
N PRO A 43 11.23 -2.86 0.46
CA PRO A 43 11.96 -3.97 -0.16
C PRO A 43 11.15 -4.62 -1.27
N ASP A 44 11.83 -5.17 -2.27
CA ASP A 44 11.21 -5.69 -3.49
C ASP A 44 10.19 -6.79 -3.16
N GLU A 45 10.53 -7.66 -2.22
CA GLU A 45 9.68 -8.76 -1.74
C GLU A 45 8.39 -8.28 -1.02
N LEU A 46 8.33 -7.01 -0.64
CA LEU A 46 7.15 -6.39 -0.03
C LEU A 46 6.38 -5.49 -0.99
N ARG A 47 6.87 -5.28 -2.23
CA ARG A 47 6.19 -4.46 -3.23
C ARG A 47 5.02 -5.21 -3.85
N HIS A 48 3.82 -4.69 -3.61
CA HIS A 48 2.58 -5.26 -4.09
C HIS A 48 1.56 -4.14 -4.35
N ILE A 49 0.51 -4.48 -5.09
CA ILE A 49 -0.65 -3.62 -5.36
C ILE A 49 -1.78 -4.13 -4.48
N THR A 50 -2.19 -3.36 -3.47
CA THR A 50 -3.32 -3.73 -2.62
C THR A 50 -4.64 -3.52 -3.37
N LEU A 51 -5.46 -4.56 -3.48
CA LEU A 51 -6.79 -4.46 -4.08
C LEU A 51 -7.85 -4.11 -3.02
N ALA A 52 -7.77 -4.74 -1.85
CA ALA A 52 -8.60 -4.44 -0.68
C ALA A 52 -7.85 -4.73 0.63
N PHE A 53 -8.06 -3.89 1.63
CA PHE A 53 -7.50 -4.05 2.97
C PHE A 53 -8.64 -4.36 3.95
N TYR A 54 -8.53 -5.43 4.73
CA TYR A 54 -9.61 -5.90 5.62
C TYR A 54 -9.36 -5.62 7.11
N GLY A 55 -8.14 -5.21 7.47
CA GLY A 55 -7.82 -4.95 8.88
C GLY A 55 -7.68 -6.22 9.68
N GLU A 56 -7.89 -6.11 10.98
CA GLU A 56 -7.92 -7.28 11.87
C GLU A 56 -9.22 -8.04 11.68
N MET A 57 -9.11 -9.30 11.25
CA MET A 57 -10.23 -10.23 11.16
C MET A 57 -10.03 -11.43 12.11
N PRO A 58 -11.10 -12.03 12.65
CA PRO A 58 -11.01 -13.29 13.39
C PRO A 58 -10.45 -14.41 12.50
N ALA A 59 -9.66 -15.32 13.07
CA ALA A 59 -9.08 -16.42 12.28
C ALA A 59 -10.16 -17.34 11.67
N GLY A 60 -11.30 -17.50 12.34
CA GLY A 60 -12.41 -18.34 11.87
C GLY A 60 -13.16 -17.81 10.63
N THR A 61 -12.91 -16.56 10.20
CA THR A 61 -13.55 -16.00 8.98
C THR A 61 -12.69 -16.16 7.73
N VAL A 62 -11.49 -16.74 7.85
CA VAL A 62 -10.53 -16.84 6.75
C VAL A 62 -11.05 -17.73 5.62
N ASP A 63 -11.61 -18.89 5.95
CA ASP A 63 -12.09 -19.84 4.94
C ASP A 63 -13.30 -19.29 4.16
N GLU A 64 -14.22 -18.62 4.85
CA GLU A 64 -15.35 -17.92 4.22
C GLU A 64 -14.87 -16.78 3.30
N LEU A 65 -13.87 -16.00 3.73
CA LEU A 65 -13.26 -14.97 2.90
C LEU A 65 -12.58 -15.56 1.65
N ILE A 66 -11.85 -16.66 1.80
CA ILE A 66 -11.21 -17.36 0.66
C ILE A 66 -12.28 -17.85 -0.32
N ALA A 67 -13.35 -18.48 0.16
CA ALA A 67 -14.43 -18.96 -0.68
C ALA A 67 -15.13 -17.83 -1.44
N GLY A 68 -15.48 -16.73 -0.74
CA GLY A 68 -16.08 -15.55 -1.36
C GLY A 68 -15.18 -14.90 -2.40
N LEU A 69 -13.89 -14.71 -2.07
CA LEU A 69 -12.92 -14.17 -3.02
C LEU A 69 -12.74 -15.06 -4.24
N THR A 70 -12.69 -16.39 -4.06
CA THR A 70 -12.51 -17.34 -5.17
C THR A 70 -13.65 -17.22 -6.18
N LEU A 71 -14.90 -17.16 -5.69
CA LEU A 71 -16.08 -17.02 -6.55
C LEU A 71 -16.09 -15.68 -7.29
N GLU A 72 -15.82 -14.58 -6.58
CA GLU A 72 -15.82 -13.25 -7.17
C GLU A 72 -14.70 -13.10 -8.22
N LEU A 73 -13.47 -13.49 -7.89
CA LEU A 73 -12.30 -13.34 -8.77
C LEU A 73 -12.38 -14.22 -10.01
N ALA A 74 -13.07 -15.36 -9.94
CA ALA A 74 -13.29 -16.22 -11.11
C ALA A 74 -14.05 -15.51 -12.24
N THR A 75 -14.88 -14.49 -11.92
CA THR A 75 -15.66 -13.70 -12.90
C THR A 75 -14.85 -12.59 -13.58
N HIS A 76 -13.60 -12.39 -13.16
CA HIS A 76 -12.71 -11.39 -13.73
C HIS A 76 -11.65 -12.07 -14.59
N PRO A 77 -11.48 -11.69 -15.87
CA PRO A 77 -10.38 -12.20 -16.68
C PRO A 77 -9.04 -11.62 -16.21
N PRO A 78 -7.90 -12.24 -16.60
CA PRO A 78 -6.59 -11.66 -16.39
C PRO A 78 -6.50 -10.22 -16.92
N LEU A 79 -5.78 -9.36 -16.19
CA LEU A 79 -5.69 -7.94 -16.49
C LEU A 79 -4.30 -7.58 -17.01
N ASP A 80 -4.23 -6.93 -18.16
CA ASP A 80 -2.99 -6.29 -18.59
C ASP A 80 -2.81 -4.96 -17.86
N LEU A 81 -1.72 -4.85 -17.10
CA LEU A 81 -1.41 -3.73 -16.23
C LEU A 81 -0.04 -3.14 -16.57
N ARG A 82 0.16 -1.87 -16.25
CA ARG A 82 1.50 -1.26 -16.18
C ARG A 82 1.62 -0.35 -14.95
N LEU A 83 2.86 -0.14 -14.51
CA LEU A 83 3.18 0.91 -13.56
C LEU A 83 3.44 2.21 -14.31
N ARG A 84 2.82 3.30 -13.88
CA ARG A 84 2.93 4.60 -14.55
C ARG A 84 2.85 5.76 -13.59
N GLY A 85 3.76 6.72 -13.80
CA GLY A 85 3.89 7.92 -12.99
C GLY A 85 4.17 7.61 -11.52
N ALA A 86 4.23 8.67 -10.73
CA ALA A 86 4.36 8.57 -9.28
C ALA A 86 3.64 9.72 -8.58
N GLY A 87 3.38 9.54 -7.30
CA GLY A 87 2.80 10.56 -6.47
C GLY A 87 3.11 10.39 -4.99
N VAL A 88 2.59 11.31 -4.19
CA VAL A 88 2.72 11.28 -2.73
C VAL A 88 1.35 11.32 -2.08
N PHE A 89 1.08 10.39 -1.15
CA PHE A 89 -0.09 10.48 -0.26
C PHE A 89 0.31 10.96 1.12
N SER A 90 -0.55 11.79 1.72
CA SER A 90 -0.41 12.30 3.10
C SER A 90 0.95 12.92 3.41
N SER A 91 1.65 13.45 2.39
CA SER A 91 3.04 13.92 2.47
C SER A 91 4.05 12.91 3.04
N ARG A 92 3.75 11.61 3.00
CA ARG A 92 4.48 10.56 3.72
C ARG A 92 4.77 9.31 2.92
N THR A 93 4.02 9.05 1.85
CA THR A 93 4.13 7.79 1.11
C THR A 93 4.35 8.09 -0.36
N LEU A 94 5.51 7.70 -0.91
CA LEU A 94 5.77 7.66 -2.34
C LEU A 94 5.17 6.40 -2.93
N TRP A 95 4.53 6.52 -4.08
CA TRP A 95 3.90 5.41 -4.76
C TRP A 95 4.01 5.57 -6.28
N ALA A 96 4.01 4.45 -7.00
CA ALA A 96 3.84 4.38 -8.46
C ALA A 96 2.37 4.07 -8.78
N GLY A 97 1.80 4.73 -9.78
CA GLY A 97 0.43 4.46 -10.21
C GLY A 97 0.32 3.13 -10.94
N VAL A 98 -0.85 2.51 -10.90
CA VAL A 98 -1.16 1.30 -11.69
C VAL A 98 -2.24 1.66 -12.70
N GLN A 99 -2.01 1.29 -13.95
CA GLN A 99 -2.95 1.55 -15.04
C GLN A 99 -3.28 0.23 -15.75
N ASP A 100 -4.57 -0.09 -15.87
CA ASP A 100 -5.03 -1.16 -16.75
C ASP A 100 -4.94 -0.74 -18.23
N GLN A 101 -4.70 -1.71 -19.11
CA GLN A 101 -4.53 -1.50 -20.56
C GLN A 101 -5.82 -1.74 -21.35
N ALA A 102 -6.95 -1.93 -20.65
CA ALA A 102 -8.22 -2.18 -21.31
C ALA A 102 -8.65 -0.96 -22.14
N PRO A 103 -9.23 -1.16 -23.33
CA PRO A 103 -9.79 -0.06 -24.10
C PRO A 103 -10.83 0.70 -23.29
N SER A 104 -10.75 2.03 -23.29
CA SER A 104 -11.75 2.87 -22.64
C SER A 104 -13.11 2.68 -23.31
N THR A 105 -14.01 1.94 -22.65
CA THR A 105 -15.39 1.79 -23.11
C THR A 105 -16.29 2.80 -22.39
N HIS A 106 -16.98 3.65 -23.14
CA HIS A 106 -17.91 4.65 -22.59
C HIS A 106 -19.08 4.05 -21.77
N SER A 107 -19.35 2.76 -21.92
CA SER A 107 -20.41 2.05 -21.19
C SER A 107 -20.01 1.63 -19.78
N ARG A 108 -18.71 1.60 -19.44
CA ARG A 108 -18.25 1.22 -18.09
C ARG A 108 -18.02 2.46 -17.25
N ARG A 109 -18.54 2.43 -16.01
CA ARG A 109 -18.31 3.49 -15.03
C ARG A 109 -16.84 3.50 -14.55
N ASN A 110 -16.20 2.34 -14.45
CA ASN A 110 -14.80 2.20 -14.06
C ASN A 110 -14.03 1.27 -15.02
N GLY A 111 -12.70 1.28 -14.94
CA GLY A 111 -11.86 0.29 -15.61
C GLY A 111 -11.85 -1.07 -14.87
N PRO A 112 -11.45 -2.18 -15.55
CA PRO A 112 -11.49 -3.53 -14.98
C PRO A 112 -10.75 -3.70 -13.66
N LEU A 113 -9.63 -2.99 -13.47
CA LEU A 113 -8.88 -3.03 -12.20
C LEU A 113 -9.69 -2.46 -11.03
N VAL A 114 -10.43 -1.37 -11.27
CA VAL A 114 -11.27 -0.75 -10.25
C VAL A 114 -12.46 -1.65 -9.93
N ASP A 115 -13.03 -2.33 -10.93
CA ASP A 115 -14.10 -3.31 -10.73
C ASP A 115 -13.61 -4.51 -9.91
N LEU A 116 -12.42 -5.02 -10.18
CA LEU A 116 -11.80 -6.06 -9.35
C LEU A 116 -11.59 -5.60 -7.89
N MET A 117 -11.13 -4.36 -7.66
CA MET A 117 -11.03 -3.80 -6.31
C MET A 117 -12.40 -3.73 -5.61
N ILE A 118 -13.46 -3.37 -6.35
CA ILE A 118 -14.83 -3.35 -5.82
C ILE A 118 -15.26 -4.76 -5.38
N ALA A 119 -15.02 -5.78 -6.21
CA ALA A 119 -15.36 -7.16 -5.91
C ALA A 119 -14.62 -7.66 -4.65
N CYS A 120 -13.32 -7.38 -4.54
CA CYS A 120 -12.52 -7.72 -3.36
C CYS A 120 -13.04 -7.05 -2.07
N GLU A 121 -13.47 -5.79 -2.16
CA GLU A 121 -14.08 -5.05 -1.03
C GLU A 121 -15.45 -5.66 -0.64
N LEU A 122 -16.26 -6.08 -1.62
CA LEU A 122 -17.55 -6.73 -1.39
C LEU A 122 -17.39 -8.07 -0.68
N ALA A 123 -16.51 -8.95 -1.19
CA ALA A 123 -16.20 -10.24 -0.57
C ALA A 123 -15.75 -10.08 0.90
N GLY A 124 -14.88 -9.10 1.17
CA GLY A 124 -14.45 -8.77 2.52
C GLY A 124 -15.59 -8.38 3.45
N ARG A 125 -16.55 -7.57 2.98
CA ARG A 125 -17.71 -7.16 3.77
C ARG A 125 -18.63 -8.33 4.08
N THR A 126 -18.88 -9.21 3.10
CA THR A 126 -19.68 -10.42 3.30
C THR A 126 -19.06 -11.31 4.37
N ALA A 127 -17.73 -11.45 4.38
CA ALA A 127 -16.98 -12.20 5.40
C ALA A 127 -16.78 -11.44 6.73
N GLY A 128 -17.45 -10.30 6.94
CA GLY A 128 -17.44 -9.59 8.23
C GLY A 128 -16.38 -8.50 8.42
N SER A 129 -15.69 -8.04 7.36
CA SER A 129 -14.79 -6.89 7.44
C SER A 129 -15.57 -5.62 7.82
N SER A 130 -15.18 -4.98 8.93
CA SER A 130 -15.78 -3.74 9.44
C SER A 130 -15.17 -2.45 8.86
N LEU A 131 -14.13 -2.57 8.03
CA LEU A 131 -13.48 -1.40 7.45
C LEU A 131 -14.38 -0.69 6.43
N SER A 132 -14.41 0.65 6.56
CA SER A 132 -15.18 1.51 5.67
C SER A 132 -14.59 1.55 4.27
N ARG A 133 -15.48 1.72 3.28
CA ARG A 133 -15.12 1.85 1.87
C ARG A 133 -14.17 3.03 1.66
N HIS A 134 -13.15 2.83 0.83
CA HIS A 134 -12.33 3.95 0.37
C HIS A 134 -13.13 4.83 -0.61
N GLU A 135 -13.28 6.12 -0.29
CA GLU A 135 -13.98 7.08 -1.16
C GLU A 135 -13.31 7.24 -2.54
N ARG A 136 -12.01 6.95 -2.64
CA ARG A 136 -11.25 7.01 -3.88
C ARG A 136 -10.42 5.75 -4.06
N ARG A 137 -10.70 5.00 -5.13
CA ARG A 137 -9.92 3.82 -5.54
C ARG A 137 -8.82 4.25 -6.49
N ARG A 138 -7.60 4.24 -5.99
CA ARG A 138 -6.39 4.46 -6.79
C ARG A 138 -5.45 3.30 -6.52
N ALA A 139 -5.39 2.38 -7.48
CA ALA A 139 -4.42 1.32 -7.47
C ALA A 139 -3.02 1.93 -7.57
N HIS A 140 -2.16 1.52 -6.64
CA HIS A 140 -0.81 2.04 -6.54
C HIS A 140 0.09 0.97 -5.93
N LEU A 141 1.39 1.07 -6.24
CA LEU A 141 2.44 0.30 -5.61
C LEU A 141 3.24 1.24 -4.70
N THR A 142 3.33 0.91 -3.40
CA THR A 142 4.08 1.74 -2.45
C THR A 142 5.58 1.56 -2.66
N LEU A 143 6.30 2.67 -2.84
CA LEU A 143 7.75 2.69 -3.11
C LEU A 143 8.56 3.02 -1.86
N ALA A 144 8.14 4.05 -1.12
CA ALA A 144 8.84 4.51 0.07
C ALA A 144 7.88 5.18 1.04
N ARG A 145 8.29 5.21 2.32
CA ARG A 145 7.58 5.92 3.39
C ARG A 145 8.55 6.82 4.14
N ALA A 146 8.16 8.06 4.42
CA ALA A 146 8.88 8.93 5.33
C ALA A 146 8.87 8.35 6.75
N ARG A 147 10.02 8.39 7.43
CA ARG A 147 10.08 8.06 8.85
C ARG A 147 9.29 9.11 9.65
N GLY A 148 8.49 8.67 10.61
CA GLY A 148 7.95 9.58 11.62
C GLY A 148 9.09 10.04 12.53
N ARG A 149 9.06 11.28 13.03
CA ARG A 149 9.90 11.64 14.18
C ARG A 149 9.55 10.67 15.31
N VAL A 150 10.49 9.83 15.74
CA VAL A 150 10.44 9.23 17.08
C VAL A 150 10.54 10.42 18.04
N GLY A 151 9.61 10.54 18.98
CA GLY A 151 9.56 11.67 19.90
C GLY A 151 10.87 11.80 20.66
N ALA A 152 11.68 12.79 20.32
CA ALA A 152 12.66 13.36 21.24
C ALA A 152 11.90 14.20 22.25
N ASP A 153 11.20 13.55 23.18
CA ASP A 153 10.78 14.19 24.42
C ASP A 153 10.60 13.16 25.53
N ARG A 154 11.73 12.75 26.11
CA ARG A 154 11.81 12.14 27.43
C ARG A 154 13.01 12.72 28.17
N ARG A 155 13.07 14.05 28.30
CA ARG A 155 13.90 14.69 29.33
C ARG A 155 13.19 15.94 29.88
N HIS A 156 12.80 15.83 31.15
CA HIS A 156 12.38 16.88 32.09
C HIS A 156 10.96 17.46 32.04
N ARG A 157 10.08 16.87 32.87
CA ARG A 157 9.28 17.51 33.96
C ARG A 157 8.59 16.34 34.69
N GLY A 158 8.78 16.05 35.97
CA GLY A 158 8.92 16.97 37.09
C GLY A 158 7.54 17.44 37.56
N GLY A 159 6.83 16.61 38.33
CA GLY A 159 5.85 17.08 39.31
C GLY A 159 4.35 17.02 38.97
N ALA A 160 3.60 16.59 39.99
CA ALA A 160 2.19 16.81 40.29
C ALA A 160 1.12 15.85 39.73
N ARG A 161 0.49 15.17 40.70
CA ARG A 161 -0.71 14.34 40.63
C ARG A 161 -1.91 15.22 40.31
N HIS A 162 -2.85 14.75 39.47
CA HIS A 162 -4.27 14.99 39.67
C HIS A 162 -5.11 13.89 39.03
N ARG A 163 -6.08 13.42 39.82
CA ARG A 163 -7.10 12.40 39.54
C ARG A 163 -8.30 13.13 38.91
N GLY A 164 -8.83 12.64 37.79
CA GLY A 164 -10.01 13.27 37.16
C GLY A 164 -10.41 12.64 35.83
N GLU A 165 -11.38 11.73 35.93
CA GLU A 165 -12.50 11.47 35.02
C GLU A 165 -12.35 11.19 33.52
N ARG A 166 -13.20 10.24 33.11
CA ARG A 166 -13.29 9.56 31.82
C ARG A 166 -13.87 10.50 30.77
N GLY A 167 -13.18 10.62 29.64
CA GLY A 167 -13.73 11.14 28.38
C GLY A 167 -13.35 10.20 27.25
N HIS A 168 -14.30 9.37 26.79
CA HIS A 168 -14.18 8.68 25.51
C HIS A 168 -14.25 9.72 24.39
N ARG A 169 -13.09 10.22 23.95
CA ARG A 169 -12.94 10.87 22.65
C ARG A 169 -12.36 9.85 21.69
N GLY A 170 -13.09 9.62 20.60
CA GLY A 170 -12.64 8.75 19.51
C GLY A 170 -11.26 9.20 19.02
N GLU A 171 -10.35 8.24 18.92
CA GLU A 171 -9.06 8.41 18.28
C GLU A 171 -9.29 8.62 16.79
N THR A 172 -9.54 9.86 16.38
CA THR A 172 -9.19 10.28 15.03
C THR A 172 -7.66 10.24 14.98
N GLY A 173 -7.13 9.22 14.28
CA GLY A 173 -5.70 9.04 14.10
C GLY A 173 -5.09 10.28 13.45
N HIS A 174 -4.60 11.22 14.26
CA HIS A 174 -3.85 12.38 13.78
C HIS A 174 -2.54 11.88 13.17
N HIS A 175 -2.55 11.66 11.86
CA HIS A 175 -1.35 11.35 11.09
C HIS A 175 -0.33 12.47 11.27
N ARG A 176 0.71 12.21 12.08
CA ARG A 176 1.79 13.16 12.29
C ARG A 176 2.49 13.45 10.95
N PRO A 177 2.68 14.72 10.56
CA PRO A 177 3.32 15.05 9.30
C PRO A 177 4.74 14.46 9.23
N ALA A 178 5.23 14.20 8.01
CA ALA A 178 6.63 13.87 7.79
C ALA A 178 7.54 15.01 8.29
N ALA A 179 8.79 14.70 8.63
CA ALA A 179 9.79 15.75 8.81
C ALA A 179 9.86 16.60 7.52
N PRO A 180 9.97 17.94 7.60
CA PRO A 180 9.89 18.82 6.43
C PRO A 180 10.80 18.40 5.27
N GLY A 181 12.05 18.02 5.56
CA GLY A 181 13.00 17.54 4.54
C GLY A 181 12.58 16.23 3.86
N ALA A 182 11.96 15.31 4.60
CA ALA A 182 11.44 14.06 4.03
C ALA A 182 10.28 14.32 3.07
N ALA A 183 9.38 15.26 3.42
CA ALA A 183 8.24 15.61 2.56
C ALA A 183 8.68 16.28 1.25
N VAL A 184 9.72 17.12 1.30
CA VAL A 184 10.31 17.74 0.10
C VAL A 184 10.95 16.68 -0.79
N GLN A 185 11.78 15.81 -0.21
CA GLN A 185 12.43 14.73 -0.96
C GLN A 185 11.43 13.79 -1.62
N LEU A 186 10.33 13.46 -0.94
CA LEU A 186 9.25 12.66 -1.52
C LEU A 186 8.61 13.32 -2.75
N ARG A 187 8.41 14.64 -2.73
CA ARG A 187 7.84 15.38 -3.87
C ARG A 187 8.80 15.42 -5.05
N GLN A 188 10.09 15.68 -4.81
CA GLN A 188 11.12 15.65 -5.85
C GLN A 188 11.18 14.28 -6.54
N PHE A 189 11.08 13.20 -5.75
CA PHE A 189 11.01 11.85 -6.30
C PHE A 189 9.75 11.59 -7.12
N ALA A 190 8.60 12.06 -6.66
CA ALA A 190 7.37 11.94 -7.41
C ALA A 190 7.41 12.73 -8.73
N GLU A 191 7.99 13.93 -8.73
CA GLU A 191 8.18 14.76 -9.93
C GLU A 191 9.14 14.09 -10.93
N ALA A 192 10.28 13.58 -10.46
CA ALA A 192 11.24 12.87 -11.32
C ALA A 192 10.66 11.59 -11.93
N LEU A 193 9.77 10.89 -11.20
CA LEU A 193 9.09 9.69 -11.66
C LEU A 193 7.74 9.99 -12.35
N ALA A 194 7.36 11.25 -12.56
CA ALA A 194 6.06 11.60 -13.13
C ALA A 194 5.88 11.05 -14.56
N VAL A 195 6.98 10.95 -15.32
CA VAL A 195 7.03 10.42 -16.69
C VAL A 195 7.38 8.93 -16.75
N TYR A 196 7.54 8.26 -15.60
CA TYR A 196 7.88 6.85 -15.57
C TYR A 196 6.78 6.02 -16.23
N GLU A 197 7.17 5.15 -17.16
CA GLU A 197 6.31 4.12 -17.74
C GLU A 197 7.04 2.78 -17.69
N GLY A 198 6.45 1.80 -17.01
CA GLY A 198 6.99 0.45 -16.92
C GLY A 198 6.48 -0.48 -18.04
N PRO A 199 7.08 -1.67 -18.16
CA PRO A 199 6.58 -2.70 -19.07
C PRO A 199 5.17 -3.14 -18.68
N VAL A 200 4.39 -3.54 -19.68
CA VAL A 200 3.07 -4.16 -19.46
C VAL A 200 3.28 -5.60 -18.99
N TRP A 201 2.45 -6.06 -18.05
CA TRP A 201 2.36 -7.46 -17.66
C TRP A 201 0.90 -7.87 -17.49
N THR A 202 0.62 -9.16 -17.66
CA THR A 202 -0.69 -9.75 -17.39
C THR A 202 -0.75 -10.25 -15.95
N ALA A 203 -1.65 -9.67 -15.14
CA ALA A 203 -1.99 -10.16 -13.82
C ALA A 203 -3.08 -11.24 -13.95
N GLY A 204 -2.71 -12.50 -13.72
CA GLY A 204 -3.62 -13.66 -13.81
C GLY A 204 -4.08 -14.21 -12.46
N GLU A 205 -3.52 -13.72 -11.35
CA GLU A 205 -3.87 -14.19 -10.01
C GLU A 205 -3.67 -13.08 -8.96
N ALA A 206 -4.46 -13.17 -7.89
CA ALA A 206 -4.31 -12.38 -6.68
C ALA A 206 -3.97 -13.29 -5.48
N HIS A 207 -3.46 -12.69 -4.41
CA HIS A 207 -3.15 -13.42 -3.18
C HIS A 207 -3.93 -12.82 -2.02
N LEU A 208 -4.56 -13.67 -1.21
CA LEU A 208 -4.97 -13.31 0.14
C LEU A 208 -3.73 -13.34 1.04
N MET A 209 -3.42 -12.22 1.68
CA MET A 209 -2.21 -12.03 2.45
C MET A 209 -2.52 -11.82 3.93
N ARG A 210 -1.75 -12.48 4.80
CA ARG A 210 -1.60 -12.13 6.22
C ARG A 210 -0.47 -11.12 6.36
N SER A 211 -0.70 -10.07 7.15
CA SER A 211 0.33 -9.10 7.55
C SER A 211 0.63 -9.20 9.04
N GLU A 212 1.90 -9.34 9.40
CA GLU A 212 2.36 -9.33 10.80
C GLU A 212 3.30 -8.15 11.03
N LEU A 213 2.84 -7.17 11.80
CA LEU A 213 3.59 -5.94 12.05
C LEU A 213 4.76 -6.22 13.02
N GLY A 214 5.95 -5.73 12.69
CA GLY A 214 7.14 -5.87 13.54
C GLY A 214 7.89 -7.19 13.38
N ALA A 215 7.32 -8.18 12.70
CA ALA A 215 7.95 -9.49 12.45
C ALA A 215 8.95 -9.49 11.27
N GLY A 216 8.99 -8.42 10.47
CA GLY A 216 9.90 -8.28 9.34
C GLY A 216 11.20 -7.54 9.67
N PRO A 217 12.20 -7.55 8.74
CA PRO A 217 13.47 -6.86 8.92
C PRO A 217 13.32 -5.38 9.33
N GLY A 218 14.13 -4.96 10.30
CA GLY A 218 14.10 -3.60 10.84
C GLY A 218 12.77 -3.20 11.49
N GLY A 219 12.03 -4.16 12.05
CA GLY A 219 10.69 -3.95 12.62
C GLY A 219 9.62 -3.68 11.56
N GLY A 220 9.83 -4.21 10.35
CA GLY A 220 8.88 -4.12 9.24
C GLY A 220 7.69 -5.04 9.36
N PRO A 221 6.69 -4.89 8.47
CA PRO A 221 5.70 -5.93 8.30
C PRO A 221 6.36 -7.17 7.66
N GLN A 222 5.89 -8.36 8.05
CA GLN A 222 6.11 -9.59 7.32
C GLN A 222 4.78 -9.99 6.66
N HIS A 223 4.81 -10.30 5.37
CA HIS A 223 3.63 -10.74 4.63
C HIS A 223 3.74 -12.23 4.29
N ARG A 224 2.63 -12.96 4.40
CA ARG A 224 2.53 -14.37 4.00
C ARG A 224 1.25 -14.58 3.21
N SER A 225 1.36 -15.24 2.06
CA SER A 225 0.19 -15.66 1.29
C SER A 225 -0.53 -16.80 2.00
N LEU A 226 -1.85 -16.66 2.16
CA LEU A 226 -2.76 -17.67 2.72
C LEU A 226 -3.48 -18.43 1.60
N ALA A 227 -3.74 -17.77 0.47
CA ALA A 227 -4.36 -18.38 -0.70
C ALA A 227 -3.90 -17.67 -1.99
N VAL A 228 -3.88 -18.41 -3.09
CA VAL A 228 -3.73 -17.91 -4.46
C VAL A 228 -5.10 -17.99 -5.13
N LEU A 229 -5.52 -16.91 -5.77
CA LEU A 229 -6.87 -16.69 -6.27
C LEU A 229 -6.78 -16.34 -7.77
N PRO A 230 -6.99 -17.31 -8.68
CA PRO A 230 -6.90 -17.07 -10.12
C PRO A 230 -7.98 -16.09 -10.62
N LEU A 231 -7.63 -15.33 -11.65
CA LEU A 231 -8.53 -14.50 -12.45
C LEU A 231 -8.81 -15.27 -13.75
N THR A 232 -10.01 -15.83 -13.89
CA THR A 232 -10.33 -16.76 -15.00
C THR A 232 -11.22 -16.16 -16.08
N GLY A 233 -12.17 -15.28 -15.72
CA GLY A 233 -13.12 -14.65 -16.64
C GLY A 233 -14.36 -15.48 -16.89
#